data_AF-A0A956W8F8-F1
#
_entry.id   AF-A0A956W8F8-F1
#
_cell.length_a   1.000
_cell.length_b   1.000
_cell.length_c   1.000
_cell.angle_alpha   90.00
_cell.angle_beta   90.00
_cell.angle_gamma   90.00
#
_symmetry.space_group_name_H-M   'P 1'
#
loop_
_entity.id
_entity.type
_entity.pdbx_description
1 polymer ?
#
loop_
_entity_poly.entity_id
_entity_poly.type
_entity_poly.pdbx_seq_one_letter_code
_entity_poly.pdbx_strand_id
1 'polypeptide(L)' 'LAVHLKGAFNTTRLALPQMLKQGYGRVLLFSSGSGLGSTGQANYSAAKEGMVGFARALSREVGPYGVTVNAIYPGGN' A
#
# COMPACT_ATOMS: atom_id res chain seq x y z
N LEU A 1 11.32 7.29 -2.26
CA LEU A 1 9.94 7.62 -2.71
C LEU A 1 9.58 7.01 -4.07
N ALA A 2 10.34 7.28 -5.14
CA ALA A 2 9.98 6.84 -6.50
C ALA A 2 9.81 5.33 -6.66
N VAL A 3 10.72 4.53 -6.09
CA VAL A 3 10.64 3.06 -6.19
C VAL A 3 9.50 2.52 -5.32
N HIS A 4 9.49 2.85 -4.03
CA HIS A 4 8.56 2.27 -3.07
C HIS A 4 7.12 2.77 -3.25
N LEU A 5 6.88 4.07 -3.02
CA LEU A 5 5.52 4.61 -2.95
C LEU A 5 4.92 4.81 -4.34
N LYS A 6 5.67 5.45 -5.25
CA LYS A 6 5.17 5.67 -6.63
C LYS A 6 5.07 4.35 -7.41
N GLY A 7 5.99 3.40 -7.17
CA GLY A 7 5.88 2.05 -7.72
C GLY A 7 4.60 1.35 -7.26
N ALA A 8 4.35 1.30 -5.95
CA ALA A 8 3.12 0.73 -5.39
C ALA A 8 1.84 1.40 -5.96
N PHE A 9 1.82 2.73 -6.04
CA PHE A 9 0.70 3.47 -6.62
C PHE A 9 0.45 3.06 -8.08
N ASN A 10 1.49 3.07 -8.92
CA ASN A 10 1.36 2.77 -10.34
C ASN A 10 0.90 1.31 -10.57
N THR A 11 1.48 0.35 -9.87
CA THR A 11 1.10 -1.06 -9.98
C THR A 11 -0.35 -1.27 -9.58
N THR A 12 -0.77 -0.73 -8.43
CA THR A 12 -2.15 -0.83 -7.96
C THR A 12 -3.12 -0.15 -8.92
N ARG A 13 -2.79 1.06 -9.40
CA ARG A 13 -3.63 1.80 -10.36
C ARG A 13 -3.88 1.02 -11.65
N LEU A 14 -2.89 0.29 -12.15
CA LEU A 14 -3.01 -0.50 -13.38
C LEU A 14 -3.78 -1.81 -13.16
N ALA A 15 -3.63 -2.46 -11.99
CA ALA A 15 -4.34 -3.70 -11.69
C ALA A 15 -5.80 -3.49 -11.29
N LEU A 16 -6.11 -2.34 -10.67
CA LEU A 16 -7.40 -2.08 -10.04
C LEU A 16 -8.62 -2.16 -10.97
N PRO A 17 -8.61 -1.64 -12.22
CA PRO A 17 -9.78 -1.70 -13.11
C PRO A 17 -10.28 -3.12 -13.35
N GLN A 18 -9.37 -4.08 -13.51
CA GLN A 18 -9.73 -5.48 -13.71
C GLN A 18 -10.33 -6.10 -12.45
N MET A 19 -9.77 -5.80 -11.27
CA MET A 19 -10.30 -6.26 -9.98
C MET A 19 -11.72 -5.75 -9.73
N LEU A 20 -11.97 -4.47 -10.05
CA LEU A 20 -13.30 -3.86 -9.95
C LEU A 20 -14.29 -4.53 -10.90
N LYS A 21 -13.89 -4.78 -12.16
CA LYS A 21 -14.73 -5.47 -13.16
C LYS A 21 -15.10 -6.89 -12.70
N GLN A 22 -14.18 -7.58 -12.02
CA GLN A 22 -14.39 -8.93 -11.51
C GLN A 22 -15.16 -9.00 -10.20
N GLY A 23 -15.38 -7.87 -9.51
CA GLY A 23 -15.97 -7.84 -8.17
C GLY A 23 -15.10 -8.50 -7.09
N TYR A 24 -13.81 -8.71 -7.38
CA TYR A 24 -12.86 -9.34 -6.47
C TYR A 24 -11.44 -8.87 -6.74
N GLY A 25 -10.70 -8.60 -5.67
CA GLY A 25 -9.27 -8.31 -5.74
C GLY A 25 -8.66 -8.13 -4.37
N ARG A 26 -7.38 -8.44 -4.22
CA ARG A 26 -6.64 -8.32 -2.96
C ARG A 26 -5.30 -7.64 -3.24
N VAL A 27 -5.09 -6.47 -2.67
CA VAL A 27 -3.84 -5.72 -2.77
C VAL A 27 -3.17 -5.73 -1.39
N LEU A 28 -1.93 -6.24 -1.34
CA LEU A 28 -1.10 -6.27 -0.14
C LEU A 28 0.15 -5.42 -0.38
N LEU A 29 0.34 -4.39 0.46
CA LEU A 29 1.48 -3.48 0.41
C LEU A 29 2.39 -3.73 1.60
N PHE A 30 3.70 -3.74 1.36
CA PHE A 30 4.68 -3.91 2.43
C PHE A 30 5.16 -2.56 2.98
N SER A 31 4.71 -2.22 4.20
CA SER A 31 5.33 -1.17 5.01
C SER A 31 6.66 -1.68 5.60
N SER A 32 7.05 -1.21 6.80
CA SER A 32 8.20 -1.65 7.57
C SER A 32 8.11 -1.08 8.98
N GLY A 33 8.63 -1.78 9.99
CA GLY A 33 8.79 -1.20 11.35
C GLY A 33 9.60 0.09 11.35
N SER A 34 10.60 0.23 10.46
CA SER A 34 11.35 1.47 10.26
C SER A 34 10.49 2.63 9.73
N GLY A 35 9.31 2.32 9.19
CA GLY A 35 8.25 3.27 8.86
C GLY A 35 7.89 4.18 10.02
N LEU A 36 7.82 3.61 11.22
CA LEU A 36 7.34 4.26 12.44
C LEU A 36 8.35 5.24 13.06
N GLY A 37 9.57 5.32 12.53
CA GLY A 37 10.60 6.26 12.97
C GLY A 37 11.92 5.57 13.29
N SER A 38 12.77 5.42 12.28
CA SER A 38 14.15 4.95 12.43
C SER A 38 15.13 6.08 12.09
N THR A 39 16.09 6.31 12.98
CA THR A 39 17.11 7.36 12.81
C THR A 39 17.86 7.20 11.48
N GLY A 40 17.98 8.29 10.73
CA GLY A 40 18.65 8.30 9.41
C GLY A 40 17.80 7.78 8.25
N GLN A 41 16.56 7.35 8.49
CA GLN A 41 15.70 6.74 7.46
C GLN A 41 14.45 7.56 7.10
N ALA A 42 14.44 8.88 7.32
CA ALA A 42 13.24 9.71 7.10
C ALA A 42 12.61 9.55 5.70
N ASN A 43 13.43 9.41 4.65
CA ASN A 43 12.98 9.16 3.28
C ASN A 43 12.31 7.79 3.08
N TYR A 44 12.81 6.77 3.76
CA TYR A 44 12.27 5.42 3.78
C TYR A 44 11.01 5.36 4.64
N SER A 45 11.03 5.99 5.82
CA SER A 45 9.87 6.12 6.70
C SER A 45 8.71 6.80 5.99
N ALA A 46 8.96 7.93 5.31
CA ALA A 46 7.96 8.60 4.48
C ALA A 46 7.42 7.70 3.36
N ALA A 47 8.27 6.88 2.75
CA ALA A 47 7.83 5.95 1.71
C ALA A 47 6.94 4.82 2.25
N LYS A 48 7.30 4.27 3.42
CA LYS A 48 6.64 3.11 4.02
C LYS A 48 5.33 3.47 4.71
N GLU A 49 5.30 4.56 5.47
CA GLU A 49 4.04 5.09 6.02
C GLU A 49 3.14 5.68 4.93
N GLY A 50 3.73 6.16 3.83
CA GLY A 50 2.99 6.49 2.62
C GLY A 50 2.16 5.32 2.08
N MET A 51 2.65 4.07 2.20
CA MET A 51 1.88 2.88 1.80
C MET A 51 0.67 2.66 2.70
N VAL A 52 0.80 2.95 4.00
CA VAL A 52 -0.28 2.81 4.99
C VAL A 52 -1.38 3.83 4.72
N GLY A 53 -1.00 5.09 4.47
CA GLY A 53 -1.93 6.14 4.05
C GLY A 53 -2.63 5.78 2.74
N PHE A 54 -1.88 5.31 1.75
CA PHE A 54 -2.43 4.88 0.46
C PHE A 54 -3.43 3.72 0.59
N ALA A 55 -3.08 2.67 1.36
CA ALA A 55 -3.99 1.54 1.59
C ALA A 55 -5.27 1.98 2.32
N ARG A 56 -5.14 2.84 3.35
CA ARG A 56 -6.29 3.34 4.12
C ARG A 56 -7.26 4.16 3.27
N ALA A 57 -6.75 5.01 2.38
CA ALA A 57 -7.58 5.78 1.47
C ALA A 57 -8.25 4.83 0.45
N LEU A 58 -7.46 4.05 -0.27
CA LEU A 58 -7.96 3.25 -1.39
C LEU A 58 -8.93 2.15 -0.94
N SER A 59 -8.69 1.50 0.19
CA SER A 59 -9.60 0.47 0.73
C SER A 59 -11.03 0.98 0.94
N ARG A 60 -11.20 2.25 1.30
CA ARG A 60 -12.53 2.87 1.46
C ARG A 60 -13.21 3.12 0.11
N GLU A 61 -12.44 3.46 -0.91
CA GLU A 61 -12.94 3.69 -2.27
C GLU A 61 -13.39 2.38 -2.93
N VAL A 62 -12.62 1.30 -2.75
CA VAL A 62 -12.80 0.06 -3.53
C VAL A 62 -13.50 -1.06 -2.76
N GLY A 63 -13.60 -0.95 -1.43
CA GLY A 63 -14.27 -1.91 -0.54
C GLY A 63 -15.70 -2.26 -0.95
N PRO A 64 -16.56 -1.28 -1.29
CA PRO A 64 -17.92 -1.56 -1.77
C PRO A 64 -18.00 -2.44 -3.04
N TYR A 65 -16.90 -2.54 -3.79
CA TYR A 65 -16.80 -3.31 -5.03
C TYR A 65 -16.14 -4.69 -4.85
N GLY A 66 -15.98 -5.16 -3.61
CA GLY A 66 -15.43 -6.49 -3.31
C GLY A 66 -13.90 -6.59 -3.35
N VAL A 67 -13.20 -5.46 -3.51
CA VAL A 67 -11.74 -5.37 -3.50
C VAL A 67 -11.24 -4.93 -2.11
N THR A 68 -10.19 -5.56 -1.60
CA THR A 68 -9.56 -5.14 -0.34
C THR A 68 -8.11 -4.70 -0.56
N VAL A 69 -7.67 -3.72 0.22
CA VAL A 69 -6.32 -3.16 0.16
C VAL A 69 -5.79 -3.04 1.57
N ASN A 70 -4.65 -3.68 1.85
CA ASN A 70 -4.04 -3.69 3.17
C ASN A 70 -2.56 -3.36 3.07
N ALA A 71 -2.04 -2.65 4.08
CA ALA A 71 -0.62 -2.48 4.30
C ALA A 71 -0.19 -3.34 5.50
N ILE A 72 0.89 -4.10 5.34
CA ILE A 72 1.42 -4.98 6.37
C ILE A 72 2.79 -4.51 6.82
N TYR A 73 3.06 -4.67 8.11
CA TYR A 73 4.38 -4.46 8.71
C TYR A 73 5.05 -5.83 8.83
N PRO A 74 5.95 -6.20 7.92
CA PRO A 74 6.66 -7.47 8.05
C PRO A 74 7.56 -7.44 9.28
N GLY A 75 7.43 -8.46 10.13
CA GLY A 75 8.39 -8.78 11.17
C GLY A 75 9.47 -9.73 10.67
N GLY A 76 10.52 -9.91 11.48
CA GLY A 76 11.45 -11.02 11.36
C GLY A 76 11.45 -11.80 12.69
N ASN A 77 11.54 -13.13 12.61
CA ASN A 77 11.83 -13.96 13.79
C ASN A 77 13.30 -13.81 14.18
#